data_AF-A0AAV0FTF6-F1
#
_entry.id   AF-A0AAV0FTF6-F1
#
_cell.length_a   1.000
_cell.length_b   1.000
_cell.length_c   1.000
_cell.angle_alpha   90.00
_cell.angle_beta   90.00
_cell.angle_gamma   90.00
#
_symmetry.space_group_name_H-M   'P 1'
#
loop_
_entity.id
_entity.type
_entity.pdbx_description
1 polymer ?
#
loop_
_entity_poly.entity_id
_entity_poly.type
_entity_poly.pdbx_seq_one_letter_code
_entity_poly.pdbx_strand_id
1 'polypeptide(L)'
;MGSLSLPCHTVFTLTHFPAFSYPRVHPSHIISYSRAKSVIQPLRPLSTSSSSATSVISSPPFSRSEHPVDPKYLSCSLPDKSPLKLAVLVSGGVDSSVALRLLHAAGHSCTAFYLKIWFQEGFENFWSECPWEEDLKYVKAVCDQVDVPLQVVHLTDEYWNNVVSYIIDEYRCGRTPNPDVLCNTRIKFGAFMDAISGMEFDFVASGHYAKIVHASSDQPLQPSVLELSKDVVKDQTYFLSHLSQSQLKRLIFPLGCIPKVRKRYAN
;
A
#
# COMPACT_ATOMS: atom_id res chain seq x y z
N MET A 1 57.27 -13.14 -14.30
CA MET A 1 56.86 -11.76 -13.96
C MET A 1 56.28 -11.14 -15.21
N GLY A 2 54.97 -10.91 -15.24
CA GLY A 2 54.26 -10.29 -16.35
C GLY A 2 52.99 -9.64 -15.80
N SER A 3 53.07 -8.34 -15.52
CA SER A 3 51.99 -7.52 -14.99
C SER A 3 51.03 -7.14 -16.12
N LEU A 4 49.77 -7.57 -16.02
CA LEU A 4 48.68 -7.05 -16.84
C LEU A 4 48.01 -5.91 -16.09
N SER A 5 48.32 -4.68 -16.49
CA SER A 5 47.66 -3.46 -16.07
C SER A 5 46.36 -3.28 -16.85
N LEU A 6 45.22 -3.25 -16.15
CA LEU A 6 43.93 -2.81 -16.71
C LEU A 6 43.78 -1.30 -16.50
N PRO A 7 43.35 -0.53 -17.51
CA PRO A 7 43.07 0.89 -17.33
C PRO A 7 41.76 1.07 -16.55
N CYS A 8 41.88 1.76 -15.42
CA CYS A 8 40.79 2.37 -14.69
C CYS A 8 40.28 3.60 -15.48
N HIS A 9 39.02 3.97 -15.23
CA HIS A 9 38.27 5.11 -15.78
C HIS A 9 37.40 4.80 -17.01
N THR A 10 36.23 4.22 -16.75
CA THR A 10 35.01 4.61 -17.47
C THR A 10 34.04 5.17 -16.44
N VAL A 11 33.92 6.50 -16.42
CA VAL A 11 32.90 7.21 -15.67
C VAL A 11 31.59 6.98 -16.39
N PHE A 12 30.72 6.12 -15.86
CA PHE A 12 29.34 6.03 -16.31
C PHE A 12 28.62 7.29 -15.84
N THR A 13 28.44 8.24 -16.75
CA THR A 13 27.46 9.31 -16.58
C THR A 13 26.07 8.71 -16.77
N LEU A 14 25.31 8.60 -15.68
CA LEU A 14 23.88 8.31 -15.70
C LEU A 14 23.16 9.55 -16.25
N THR A 15 23.14 9.72 -17.58
CA THR A 15 22.29 10.70 -18.24
C THR A 15 21.12 9.98 -18.91
N HIS A 16 19.91 10.44 -18.55
CA HIS A 16 18.62 10.13 -19.17
C HIS A 16 18.06 8.71 -19.01
N PHE A 17 17.30 8.51 -17.93
CA PHE A 17 16.14 7.62 -17.99
C PHE A 17 15.05 8.31 -18.83
N PRO A 18 14.49 7.67 -19.87
CA PRO A 18 13.36 8.23 -20.59
C PRO A 18 12.17 8.36 -19.63
N ALA A 19 11.45 9.48 -19.74
CA ALA A 19 10.15 9.63 -19.10
C ALA A 19 9.22 8.56 -19.70
N PHE A 20 8.94 7.50 -18.95
CA PHE A 20 7.93 6.53 -19.32
C PHE A 20 6.56 7.24 -19.31
N SER A 21 6.01 7.47 -20.49
CA SER A 21 4.61 7.84 -20.64
C SER A 21 3.79 6.57 -20.47
N TYR A 22 3.14 6.43 -19.32
CA TYR A 22 2.23 5.32 -19.09
C TYR A 22 0.99 5.49 -19.98
N PRO A 23 0.48 4.41 -20.61
CA PRO A 23 -0.84 4.47 -21.25
C PRO A 23 -1.88 4.91 -20.21
N ARG A 24 -2.79 5.81 -20.60
CA ARG A 24 -3.84 6.30 -19.70
C ARG A 24 -4.67 5.11 -19.22
N VAL A 25 -4.67 4.88 -17.90
CA VAL A 25 -5.60 3.94 -17.27
C VAL A 25 -7.02 4.48 -17.48
N HIS A 26 -7.88 3.70 -18.14
CA HIS A 26 -9.26 4.09 -18.31
C HIS A 26 -10.01 4.01 -16.96
N PRO A 27 -10.92 4.96 -16.64
CA PRO A 27 -11.68 4.94 -15.38
C PRO A 27 -12.54 3.68 -15.13
N SER A 28 -12.70 2.82 -16.13
CA SER A 28 -13.46 1.56 -16.08
C SER A 28 -12.81 0.45 -15.24
N HIS A 29 -11.60 0.65 -14.70
CA HIS A 29 -10.85 -0.35 -13.92
C HIS A 29 -11.02 -0.25 -12.39
N ILE A 30 -11.89 0.65 -11.92
CA ILE A 30 -12.11 0.90 -10.49
C ILE A 30 -13.48 0.36 -10.07
N ILE A 31 -13.49 -0.66 -9.21
CA ILE A 31 -14.71 -1.25 -8.65
C ILE A 31 -14.89 -0.72 -7.23
N SER A 32 -15.99 0.00 -7.00
CA SER A 32 -16.37 0.48 -5.67
C SER A 32 -17.20 -0.56 -4.93
N TYR A 33 -16.83 -0.86 -3.68
CA TYR A 33 -17.65 -1.68 -2.80
C TYR A 33 -18.45 -0.78 -1.86
N SER A 34 -19.72 -0.52 -2.20
CA SER A 34 -20.65 0.14 -1.28
C SER A 34 -21.31 -0.88 -0.35
N ARG A 35 -21.50 -0.52 0.92
CA ARG A 35 -22.26 -1.32 1.89
C ARG A 35 -23.64 -1.70 1.34
N ALA A 36 -23.96 -2.99 1.33
CA ALA A 36 -25.35 -3.42 1.35
C ALA A 36 -25.93 -3.07 2.73
N LYS A 37 -26.92 -2.18 2.78
CA LYS A 37 -27.69 -1.95 4.01
C LYS A 37 -28.40 -3.27 4.34
N SER A 38 -27.93 -4.02 5.32
CA SER A 38 -28.71 -5.13 5.87
C SER A 38 -29.94 -4.54 6.57
N VAL A 39 -31.05 -4.49 5.86
CA VAL A 39 -32.36 -4.37 6.48
C VAL A 39 -32.63 -5.72 7.13
N ILE A 40 -32.33 -5.83 8.43
CA ILE A 40 -32.76 -6.96 9.23
C ILE A 40 -34.27 -6.78 9.42
N GLN A 41 -35.08 -7.44 8.58
CA GLN A 41 -36.50 -7.64 8.88
C GLN A 41 -36.62 -8.70 9.99
N PRO A 42 -37.41 -8.47 11.04
CA PRO A 42 -37.63 -9.50 12.06
C PRO A 42 -38.47 -10.64 11.47
N LEU A 43 -37.86 -11.80 11.29
CA LEU A 43 -38.57 -13.03 10.94
C LEU A 43 -39.29 -13.58 12.18
N ARG A 44 -40.57 -13.96 12.00
CA ARG A 44 -41.39 -14.66 12.99
C ARG A 44 -40.79 -16.04 13.34
N PRO A 45 -40.95 -16.53 14.58
CA PRO A 45 -40.42 -17.82 14.96
C PRO A 45 -41.29 -18.96 14.43
N LEU A 46 -40.67 -19.94 13.78
CA LEU A 46 -41.24 -21.28 13.61
C LEU A 46 -40.44 -22.27 14.48
N SER A 47 -41.20 -23.16 15.13
CA SER A 47 -40.78 -24.14 16.13
C SER A 47 -40.00 -25.33 15.56
N THR A 48 -38.98 -25.77 16.34
CA THR A 48 -38.45 -27.14 16.59
C THR A 48 -38.24 -28.09 15.39
N SER A 49 -37.10 -28.76 15.17
CA SER A 49 -36.35 -29.61 16.11
C SER A 49 -34.97 -30.05 15.59
N SER A 50 -34.12 -30.46 16.55
CA SER A 50 -33.05 -31.48 16.51
C SER A 50 -31.70 -31.24 15.78
N SER A 51 -30.68 -31.08 16.63
CA SER A 51 -29.37 -31.77 16.67
C SER A 51 -28.34 -31.59 15.53
N SER A 52 -27.30 -30.79 15.81
CA SER A 52 -25.93 -31.27 16.00
C SER A 52 -25.05 -30.12 16.49
N ALA A 53 -24.40 -30.31 17.64
CA ALA A 53 -23.56 -29.30 18.28
C ALA A 53 -22.17 -29.31 17.65
N THR A 54 -21.93 -28.42 16.70
CA THR A 54 -20.57 -28.00 16.33
C THR A 54 -20.31 -26.69 17.05
N SER A 55 -19.35 -26.67 17.97
CA SER A 55 -18.96 -25.48 18.71
C SER A 55 -18.28 -24.48 17.78
N VAL A 56 -19.09 -23.64 17.13
CA VAL A 56 -18.61 -22.42 16.50
C VAL A 56 -18.12 -21.51 17.62
N ILE A 57 -16.81 -21.31 17.70
CA ILE A 57 -16.23 -20.24 18.51
C ILE A 57 -16.67 -18.94 17.86
N SER A 58 -17.83 -18.43 18.28
CA SER A 58 -18.25 -17.08 17.92
C SER A 58 -17.33 -16.12 18.66
N SER A 59 -16.38 -15.53 17.95
CA SER A 59 -15.69 -14.34 18.46
C SER A 59 -16.76 -13.31 18.82
N PRO A 60 -16.72 -12.72 20.03
CA PRO A 60 -17.68 -11.70 20.39
C PRO A 60 -17.58 -10.53 19.39
N PRO A 61 -18.68 -9.83 19.08
CA PRO A 61 -18.61 -8.61 18.28
C PRO A 61 -17.61 -7.67 18.96
N PHE A 62 -16.52 -7.37 18.25
CA PHE A 62 -15.47 -6.49 18.75
C PHE A 62 -16.14 -5.15 19.03
N SER A 63 -16.28 -4.80 20.32
CA SER A 63 -16.79 -3.48 20.68
C SER A 63 -15.86 -2.45 20.05
N ARG A 64 -16.46 -1.38 19.52
CA ARG A 64 -15.76 -0.23 18.94
C ARG A 64 -14.99 0.42 20.09
N SER A 65 -13.82 -0.11 20.44
CA SER A 65 -13.03 0.42 21.53
C SER A 65 -12.44 1.74 21.03
N GLU A 66 -13.07 2.82 21.48
CA GLU A 66 -12.55 4.18 21.40
C GLU A 66 -11.33 4.30 22.33
N HIS A 67 -10.32 3.45 22.15
CA HIS A 67 -9.02 3.71 22.74
C HIS A 67 -8.33 4.74 21.85
N PRO A 68 -8.18 5.99 22.32
CA PRO A 68 -7.48 7.00 21.55
C PRO A 68 -6.06 6.52 21.25
N VAL A 69 -5.65 6.63 20.00
CA VAL A 69 -4.29 6.31 19.59
C VAL A 69 -3.33 7.29 20.27
N ASP A 70 -2.28 6.77 20.91
CA ASP A 70 -1.27 7.61 21.55
C ASP A 70 -0.66 8.59 20.52
N PRO A 71 -0.72 9.92 20.76
CA PRO A 71 -0.25 10.94 19.82
C PRO A 71 1.17 10.72 19.30
N LYS A 72 2.03 10.03 20.06
CA LYS A 72 3.40 9.71 19.60
C LYS A 72 3.43 8.89 18.30
N TYR A 73 2.41 8.07 18.05
CA TYR A 73 2.29 7.26 16.84
C TYR A 73 1.71 8.02 15.64
N LEU A 74 1.16 9.22 15.86
CA LEU A 74 0.56 10.03 14.82
C LEU A 74 1.55 10.99 14.15
N SER A 75 2.80 11.10 14.63
CA SER A 75 3.76 12.11 14.15
C SER A 75 4.07 12.09 12.64
N CYS A 76 3.96 10.94 11.95
CA CYS A 76 4.08 10.83 10.48
C CYS A 76 2.72 10.80 9.76
N SER A 77 1.63 11.06 10.48
CA SER A 77 0.25 11.07 9.99
C SER A 77 -0.31 12.50 9.90
N LEU A 78 0.54 13.53 9.88
CA LEU A 78 0.17 14.95 9.75
C LEU A 78 -1.00 15.42 10.65
N PRO A 79 -1.00 15.13 11.96
CA PRO A 79 -2.14 15.35 12.85
C PRO A 79 -2.47 16.83 13.07
N ASP A 80 -1.51 17.73 12.84
CA ASP A 80 -1.67 19.17 13.02
C ASP A 80 -2.23 19.88 11.78
N LYS A 81 -2.47 19.15 10.69
CA LYS A 81 -3.08 19.70 9.47
C LYS A 81 -4.61 19.64 9.57
N SER A 82 -5.27 20.56 8.87
CA SER A 82 -6.71 20.42 8.60
C SER A 82 -7.00 19.06 7.95
N PRO A 83 -8.19 18.47 8.16
CA PRO A 83 -8.54 17.17 7.58
C PRO A 83 -8.21 17.09 6.07
N LEU A 84 -7.34 16.14 5.72
CA LEU A 84 -6.91 15.86 4.34
C LEU A 84 -7.77 14.73 3.74
N LYS A 85 -7.93 14.73 2.41
CA LYS A 85 -8.46 13.62 1.64
C LYS A 85 -7.32 12.70 1.22
N LEU A 86 -7.32 11.46 1.73
CA LEU A 86 -6.22 10.51 1.54
C LEU A 86 -6.65 9.25 0.78
N ALA A 87 -5.90 8.90 -0.26
CA ALA A 87 -6.00 7.60 -0.93
C ALA A 87 -5.02 6.62 -0.28
N VAL A 88 -5.49 5.62 0.45
CA VAL A 88 -4.66 4.72 1.26
C VAL A 88 -4.54 3.37 0.58
N LEU A 89 -3.33 3.00 0.14
CA LEU A 89 -3.05 1.67 -0.39
C LEU A 89 -3.06 0.63 0.73
N VAL A 90 -3.96 -0.35 0.63
CA VAL A 90 -4.15 -1.44 1.58
C VAL A 90 -3.94 -2.79 0.88
N SER A 91 -3.16 -3.68 1.48
CA SER A 91 -2.77 -4.96 0.87
C SER A 91 -3.37 -6.19 1.55
N GLY A 92 -4.05 -6.03 2.69
CA GLY A 92 -4.47 -7.13 3.56
C GLY A 92 -3.46 -7.43 4.67
N GLY A 93 -2.24 -6.88 4.56
CA GLY A 93 -1.21 -7.00 5.59
C GLY A 93 -1.42 -6.06 6.77
N VAL A 94 -0.81 -6.42 7.90
CA VAL A 94 -0.87 -5.68 9.17
C VAL A 94 -0.37 -4.23 9.03
N ASP A 95 0.75 -4.03 8.33
CA ASP A 95 1.37 -2.70 8.22
C ASP A 95 0.45 -1.69 7.51
N SER A 96 -0.18 -2.11 6.40
CA SER A 96 -1.15 -1.26 5.69
C SER A 96 -2.42 -0.98 6.50
N SER A 97 -2.84 -1.94 7.32
CA SER A 97 -3.99 -1.81 8.21
C SER A 97 -3.72 -0.82 9.35
N VAL A 98 -2.53 -0.88 9.93
CA VAL A 98 -2.07 0.08 10.95
C VAL A 98 -1.96 1.47 10.34
N ALA A 99 -1.37 1.60 9.14
CA ALA A 99 -1.26 2.89 8.46
C ALA A 99 -2.63 3.54 8.22
N LEU A 100 -3.62 2.77 7.74
CA LEU A 100 -4.99 3.25 7.59
C LEU A 100 -5.59 3.73 8.92
N ARG A 101 -5.43 2.94 9.99
CA ARG A 101 -5.96 3.29 11.31
C ARG A 101 -5.32 4.55 11.87
N LEU A 102 -4.02 4.77 11.66
CA LEU A 102 -3.31 5.96 12.14
C LEU A 102 -3.78 7.22 11.41
N LEU A 103 -3.95 7.15 10.09
CA LEU A 103 -4.45 8.28 9.29
C LEU A 103 -5.89 8.64 9.65
N HIS A 104 -6.75 7.63 9.83
CA HIS A 104 -8.12 7.83 10.31
C HIS A 104 -8.14 8.44 11.71
N ALA A 105 -7.31 7.95 12.63
CA ALA A 105 -7.19 8.49 13.99
C ALA A 105 -6.60 9.92 14.04
N ALA A 106 -5.80 10.30 13.04
CA ALA A 106 -5.31 11.68 12.86
C ALA A 106 -6.40 12.64 12.33
N GLY A 107 -7.62 12.16 12.07
CA GLY A 107 -8.75 12.99 11.65
C GLY A 107 -8.83 13.23 10.14
N HIS A 108 -8.14 12.42 9.33
CA HIS A 108 -8.19 12.53 7.88
C HIS A 108 -9.32 11.73 7.24
N SER A 109 -9.86 12.24 6.13
CA SER A 109 -10.85 11.55 5.30
C SER A 109 -10.16 10.54 4.40
N CYS A 110 -10.16 9.28 4.81
CA CYS A 110 -9.48 8.20 4.09
C CYS A 110 -10.42 7.50 3.09
N THR A 111 -9.87 7.09 1.95
CA THR A 111 -10.45 6.07 1.06
C THR A 111 -9.41 5.00 0.82
N ALA A 112 -9.76 3.75 1.10
CA ALA A 112 -8.87 2.61 0.95
C ALA A 112 -8.89 2.09 -0.49
N PHE A 113 -7.72 1.72 -1.01
CA PHE A 113 -7.54 1.16 -2.34
C PHE A 113 -6.76 -0.15 -2.27
N TYR A 114 -7.35 -1.23 -2.78
CA TYR A 114 -6.67 -2.51 -3.00
C TYR A 114 -6.28 -2.65 -4.47
N LEU A 115 -5.01 -2.94 -4.75
CA LEU A 115 -4.51 -3.11 -6.11
C LEU A 115 -4.54 -4.59 -6.49
N LYS A 116 -5.42 -4.97 -7.41
CA LYS A 116 -5.46 -6.32 -7.97
C LYS A 116 -4.50 -6.40 -9.16
N ILE A 117 -3.36 -7.04 -8.94
CA ILE A 117 -2.28 -7.21 -9.94
C ILE A 117 -2.06 -8.68 -10.35
N TRP A 118 -2.84 -9.61 -9.81
CA TRP A 118 -2.69 -11.05 -10.05
C TRP A 118 -3.27 -11.47 -11.40
N PHE A 119 -2.61 -12.43 -12.05
CA PHE A 119 -3.04 -13.06 -13.30
C PHE A 119 -3.94 -14.25 -12.99
N GLN A 120 -5.21 -14.20 -13.41
CA GLN A 120 -6.12 -15.35 -13.27
C GLN A 120 -5.87 -16.42 -14.35
N GLU A 121 -5.40 -16.01 -15.53
CA GLU A 121 -5.27 -16.91 -16.67
C GLU A 121 -3.95 -17.69 -16.60
N GLY A 122 -4.03 -18.96 -16.17
CA GLY A 122 -2.95 -19.96 -16.30
C GLY A 122 -2.49 -20.63 -15.01
N PHE A 123 -2.86 -20.13 -13.83
CA PHE A 123 -2.47 -20.69 -12.53
C PHE A 123 -3.57 -21.48 -11.80
N GLU A 124 -4.79 -21.55 -12.36
CA GLU A 124 -5.88 -22.39 -11.83
C GLU A 124 -5.47 -23.87 -11.67
N ASN A 125 -4.46 -24.32 -12.42
CA ASN A 125 -3.95 -25.69 -12.36
C ASN A 125 -2.96 -25.96 -11.19
N PHE A 126 -2.51 -24.93 -10.45
CA PHE A 126 -1.50 -25.08 -9.39
C PHE A 126 -1.99 -24.70 -7.99
N TRP A 127 -3.02 -23.86 -7.86
CA TRP A 127 -3.52 -23.39 -6.56
C TRP A 127 -5.03 -23.56 -6.49
N SER A 128 -5.51 -24.29 -5.47
CA SER A 128 -6.95 -24.54 -5.24
C SER A 128 -7.72 -23.28 -4.85
N GLU A 129 -7.04 -22.22 -4.42
CA GLU A 129 -7.62 -20.94 -4.01
C GLU A 129 -6.77 -19.79 -4.56
N CYS A 130 -7.42 -18.74 -5.07
CA CYS A 130 -6.76 -17.53 -5.53
C CYS A 130 -6.29 -16.68 -4.32
N PRO A 131 -4.97 -16.43 -4.13
CA PRO A 131 -4.46 -15.73 -2.95
C PRO A 131 -5.07 -14.34 -2.70
N TRP A 132 -5.44 -13.63 -3.78
CA TRP A 132 -6.00 -12.28 -3.70
C TRP A 132 -7.38 -12.21 -3.03
N GLU A 133 -8.15 -13.31 -3.03
CA GLU A 133 -9.47 -13.32 -2.39
C GLU A 133 -9.35 -13.25 -0.87
N GLU A 134 -8.34 -13.91 -0.30
CA GLU A 134 -8.07 -13.88 1.13
C GLU A 134 -7.59 -12.50 1.56
N ASP A 135 -6.62 -11.92 0.83
CA ASP A 135 -6.16 -10.55 1.03
C ASP A 135 -7.33 -9.56 1.02
N LEU A 136 -8.23 -9.69 0.02
CA LEU A 136 -9.39 -8.80 -0.11
C LEU A 136 -10.38 -8.98 1.05
N LYS A 137 -10.56 -10.19 1.57
CA LYS A 137 -11.36 -10.42 2.79
C LYS A 137 -10.76 -9.68 3.98
N TYR A 138 -9.45 -9.75 4.19
CA TYR A 138 -8.77 -9.01 5.27
C TYR A 138 -8.88 -7.50 5.08
N VAL A 139 -8.66 -7.00 3.87
CA VAL A 139 -8.82 -5.57 3.55
C VAL A 139 -10.22 -5.08 3.88
N LYS A 140 -11.25 -5.84 3.46
CA LYS A 140 -12.64 -5.49 3.72
C LYS A 140 -12.95 -5.45 5.22
N ALA A 141 -12.49 -6.46 5.96
CA ALA A 141 -12.66 -6.51 7.41
C ALA A 141 -11.98 -5.32 8.12
N VAL A 142 -10.78 -4.92 7.69
CA VAL A 142 -10.06 -3.76 8.25
C VAL A 142 -10.81 -2.45 7.93
N CYS A 143 -11.27 -2.27 6.69
CA CYS A 143 -12.03 -1.09 6.29
C CYS A 143 -13.35 -0.96 7.07
N ASP A 144 -14.06 -2.08 7.27
CA ASP A 144 -15.31 -2.14 8.04
C ASP A 144 -15.10 -1.77 9.52
N GLN A 145 -13.94 -2.11 10.10
CA GLN A 145 -13.62 -1.77 11.50
C GLN A 145 -13.41 -0.27 11.73
N VAL A 146 -12.96 0.47 10.71
CA VAL A 146 -12.67 1.92 10.79
C VAL A 146 -13.64 2.78 10.00
N ASP A 147 -14.69 2.19 9.42
CA ASP A 147 -15.71 2.87 8.60
C ASP A 147 -15.11 3.67 7.42
N VAL A 148 -14.16 3.04 6.70
CA VAL A 148 -13.49 3.64 5.53
C VAL A 148 -13.99 3.00 4.23
N PRO A 149 -14.35 3.78 3.19
CA PRO A 149 -14.74 3.22 1.90
C PRO A 149 -13.57 2.49 1.22
N LEU A 150 -13.87 1.35 0.57
CA LEU A 150 -12.91 0.53 -0.15
C LEU A 150 -13.19 0.52 -1.65
N GLN A 151 -12.14 0.72 -2.44
CA GLN A 151 -12.14 0.56 -3.89
C GLN A 151 -11.08 -0.47 -4.31
N VAL A 152 -11.40 -1.27 -5.32
CA VAL A 152 -10.47 -2.22 -5.94
C VAL A 152 -10.07 -1.68 -7.30
N VAL A 153 -8.76 -1.58 -7.54
CA VAL A 153 -8.19 -1.11 -8.81
C VAL A 153 -7.50 -2.28 -9.49
N HIS A 154 -7.96 -2.60 -10.70
CA HIS A 154 -7.33 -3.63 -11.52
C HIS A 154 -6.12 -3.04 -12.23
N LEU A 155 -4.94 -3.58 -11.96
CA LEU A 155 -3.66 -3.15 -12.55
C LEU A 155 -2.83 -4.35 -13.08
N THR A 156 -3.51 -5.45 -13.42
CA THR A 156 -2.87 -6.69 -13.89
C THR A 156 -2.07 -6.47 -15.17
N ASP A 157 -2.63 -5.74 -16.14
CA ASP A 157 -1.96 -5.46 -17.42
C ASP A 157 -0.77 -4.51 -17.23
N GLU A 158 -0.92 -3.48 -16.41
CA GLU A 158 0.16 -2.55 -16.07
C GLU A 158 1.27 -3.27 -15.32
N TYR A 159 0.94 -4.18 -14.41
CA TYR A 159 1.94 -5.00 -13.71
C TYR A 159 2.70 -5.90 -14.69
N TRP A 160 2.01 -6.55 -15.63
CA TRP A 160 2.64 -7.37 -16.67
C TRP A 160 3.60 -6.56 -17.54
N ASN A 161 3.11 -5.47 -18.10
CA ASN A 161 3.83 -4.67 -19.07
C ASN A 161 5.01 -3.94 -18.43
N ASN A 162 4.81 -3.37 -17.24
CA ASN A 162 5.79 -2.50 -16.61
C ASN A 162 6.73 -3.20 -15.63
N VAL A 163 6.40 -4.41 -15.16
CA VAL A 163 7.21 -5.13 -14.18
C VAL A 163 7.62 -6.50 -14.70
N VAL A 164 6.66 -7.38 -14.99
CA VAL A 164 6.96 -8.79 -15.31
C VAL A 164 7.75 -8.92 -16.61
N SER A 165 7.30 -8.27 -17.67
CA SER A 165 7.94 -8.33 -18.99
C SER A 165 9.38 -7.81 -18.94
N TYR A 166 9.60 -6.68 -18.27
CA TYR A 166 10.94 -6.15 -18.00
C TYR A 166 11.82 -7.17 -17.26
N ILE A 167 11.30 -7.80 -16.21
CA ILE A 167 12.08 -8.76 -15.41
C ILE A 167 12.49 -9.97 -16.25
N ILE A 168 11.59 -10.50 -17.08
CA ILE A 168 11.88 -11.61 -17.97
C ILE A 168 13.01 -11.25 -18.94
N ASP A 169 12.98 -10.04 -19.52
CA ASP A 169 14.02 -9.57 -20.43
C ASP A 169 15.37 -9.38 -19.73
N GLU A 170 15.38 -8.86 -18.51
CA GLU A 170 16.59 -8.75 -17.70
C GLU A 170 17.20 -10.12 -17.38
N TYR A 171 16.37 -11.11 -17.03
CA TYR A 171 16.83 -12.48 -16.80
C TYR A 171 17.40 -13.13 -18.06
N ARG A 172 16.81 -12.88 -19.23
CA ARG A 172 17.37 -13.34 -20.52
C ARG A 172 18.77 -12.77 -20.77
N CYS A 173 19.06 -11.59 -20.23
CA CYS A 173 20.39 -10.98 -20.28
C CYS A 173 21.31 -11.36 -19.11
N GLY A 174 20.92 -12.31 -18.25
CA GLY A 174 21.71 -12.74 -17.09
C GLY A 174 21.80 -11.72 -15.96
N ARG A 175 20.88 -10.75 -15.90
CA ARG A 175 20.78 -9.77 -14.82
C ARG A 175 19.76 -10.21 -13.77
N THR A 176 19.90 -9.71 -12.55
CA THR A 176 18.99 -9.98 -11.43
C THR A 176 18.26 -8.69 -11.04
N PRO A 177 17.15 -8.35 -11.69
CA PRO A 177 16.38 -7.14 -11.36
C PRO A 177 15.65 -7.29 -10.03
N ASN A 178 15.30 -6.15 -9.42
CA ASN A 178 14.50 -6.13 -8.19
C ASN A 178 13.02 -5.79 -8.51
N PRO A 179 12.09 -6.76 -8.46
CA PRO A 179 10.66 -6.50 -8.75
C PRO A 179 10.02 -5.47 -7.82
N ASP A 180 10.41 -5.41 -6.56
CA ASP A 180 9.74 -4.57 -5.55
C ASP A 180 10.01 -3.09 -5.79
N VAL A 181 11.24 -2.75 -6.18
CA VAL A 181 11.61 -1.38 -6.58
C VAL A 181 10.76 -0.93 -7.78
N LEU A 182 10.57 -1.82 -8.75
CA LEU A 182 9.77 -1.53 -9.95
C LEU A 182 8.28 -1.45 -9.62
N CYS A 183 7.76 -2.34 -8.80
CA CYS A 183 6.36 -2.34 -8.37
C CYS A 183 6.01 -1.04 -7.63
N ASN A 184 6.86 -0.58 -6.71
CA ASN A 184 6.62 0.70 -6.03
C ASN A 184 6.63 1.87 -7.02
N THR A 185 7.64 1.96 -7.88
CA THR A 185 7.84 3.11 -8.77
C THR A 185 6.85 3.16 -9.93
N ARG A 186 6.51 2.00 -10.51
CA ARG A 186 5.72 1.90 -11.75
C ARG A 186 4.25 1.57 -11.50
N ILE A 187 3.93 0.89 -10.39
CA ILE A 187 2.57 0.40 -10.12
C ILE A 187 1.94 1.17 -8.97
N LYS A 188 2.45 1.02 -7.73
CA LYS A 188 1.84 1.65 -6.55
C LYS A 188 1.84 3.18 -6.63
N PHE A 189 2.93 3.77 -7.10
CA PHE A 189 3.08 5.22 -7.21
C PHE A 189 3.21 5.69 -8.66
N GLY A 190 2.95 4.81 -9.63
CA GLY A 190 2.87 5.12 -11.06
C GLY A 190 1.44 4.91 -11.53
N ALA A 191 1.17 3.75 -12.14
CA ALA A 191 -0.12 3.39 -12.71
C ALA A 191 -1.33 3.64 -11.79
N PHE A 192 -1.21 3.36 -10.48
CA PHE A 192 -2.27 3.68 -9.53
C PHE A 192 -2.55 5.19 -9.42
N MET A 193 -1.49 6.01 -9.33
CA MET A 193 -1.64 7.47 -9.25
C MET A 193 -2.24 8.05 -10.53
N ASP A 194 -1.96 7.45 -11.68
CA ASP A 194 -2.59 7.79 -12.96
C ASP A 194 -4.07 7.40 -12.96
N ALA A 195 -4.41 6.21 -12.45
CA ALA A 195 -5.79 5.71 -12.36
C ALA A 195 -6.69 6.61 -11.50
N ILE A 196 -6.15 7.19 -10.42
CA ILE A 196 -6.89 8.11 -9.52
C ILE A 196 -6.69 9.59 -9.85
N SER A 197 -6.03 9.93 -10.97
CA SER A 197 -5.69 11.32 -11.31
C SER A 197 -6.90 12.26 -11.46
N GLY A 198 -8.08 11.70 -11.78
CA GLY A 198 -9.35 12.43 -11.83
C GLY A 198 -10.08 12.55 -10.48
N MET A 199 -9.53 11.96 -9.41
CA MET A 199 -10.10 12.03 -8.06
C MET A 199 -9.35 13.08 -7.22
N GLU A 200 -10.08 13.77 -6.35
CA GLU A 200 -9.51 14.78 -5.46
C GLU A 200 -8.93 14.15 -4.19
N PHE A 201 -7.64 13.81 -4.22
CA PHE A 201 -6.86 13.41 -3.06
C PHE A 201 -5.65 14.32 -2.87
N ASP A 202 -5.42 14.74 -1.63
CA ASP A 202 -4.25 15.54 -1.25
C ASP A 202 -2.97 14.69 -1.29
N PHE A 203 -3.04 13.47 -0.75
CA PHE A 203 -1.92 12.54 -0.74
C PHE A 203 -2.37 11.09 -0.96
N VAL A 204 -1.45 10.28 -1.48
CA VAL A 204 -1.50 8.82 -1.47
C VAL A 204 -0.69 8.30 -0.30
N ALA A 205 -1.29 7.43 0.51
CA ALA A 205 -0.64 6.81 1.65
C ALA A 205 -0.39 5.33 1.44
N SER A 206 0.61 4.79 2.13
CA SER A 206 0.83 3.35 2.21
C SER A 206 1.52 2.94 3.52
N GLY A 207 1.46 1.66 3.84
CA GLY A 207 2.11 1.09 5.03
C GLY A 207 3.62 0.89 4.90
N HIS A 208 4.33 1.68 4.10
CA HIS A 208 5.79 1.57 4.04
C HIS A 208 6.45 2.17 5.29
N TYR A 209 7.49 1.49 5.76
CA TYR A 209 8.40 2.00 6.78
C TYR A 209 9.45 2.89 6.11
N ALA A 210 9.05 4.13 5.85
CA ALA A 210 9.90 5.23 5.41
C ALA A 210 9.22 6.54 5.83
N LYS A 211 9.94 7.65 5.78
CA LYS A 211 9.37 8.97 6.09
C LYS A 211 9.53 9.89 4.90
N ILE A 212 8.52 10.71 4.63
CA ILE A 212 8.64 11.79 3.66
C ILE A 212 8.60 13.11 4.42
N VAL A 213 9.59 13.96 4.15
CA VAL A 213 9.63 15.34 4.62
C VAL A 213 9.29 16.24 3.45
N HIS A 214 8.11 16.84 3.49
CA HIS A 214 7.71 17.83 2.51
C HIS A 214 8.34 19.19 2.82
N ALA A 215 8.47 20.01 1.78
CA ALA A 215 8.81 21.41 1.92
C ALA A 215 7.86 22.13 2.88
N SER A 216 8.39 23.02 3.71
CA SER A 216 7.55 23.91 4.52
C SER A 216 6.77 24.87 3.64
N SER A 217 5.67 25.42 4.16
CA SER A 217 4.91 26.49 3.50
C SER A 217 5.77 27.69 3.14
N ASP A 218 6.82 27.93 3.93
CA ASP A 218 7.71 29.08 3.81
C ASP A 218 8.79 28.86 2.74
N GLN A 219 8.98 27.62 2.28
CA GLN A 219 9.96 27.26 1.25
C GLN A 219 9.37 26.28 0.21
N PRO A 220 8.31 26.66 -0.52
CA PRO A 220 7.58 25.75 -1.40
C PRO A 220 8.40 25.19 -2.58
N LEU A 221 9.55 25.81 -2.87
CA LEU A 221 10.48 25.38 -3.92
C LEU A 221 11.38 24.21 -3.49
N GLN A 222 11.44 23.87 -2.20
CA GLN A 222 12.25 22.74 -1.73
C GLN A 222 11.68 21.41 -2.22
N PRO A 223 12.53 20.41 -2.53
CA PRO A 223 12.09 19.07 -2.87
C PRO A 223 11.50 18.37 -1.63
N SER A 224 10.65 17.37 -1.87
CA SER A 224 10.29 16.43 -0.80
C SER A 224 11.42 15.41 -0.64
N VAL A 225 11.78 15.10 0.60
CA VAL A 225 12.90 14.21 0.92
C VAL A 225 12.37 12.89 1.46
N LEU A 226 12.88 11.78 0.91
CA LEU A 226 12.67 10.44 1.45
C LEU A 226 13.73 10.18 2.53
N GLU A 227 13.29 9.95 3.76
CA GLU A 227 14.12 9.68 4.93
C GLU A 227 13.91 8.24 5.44
N LEU A 228 14.94 7.73 6.11
CA LEU A 228 14.89 6.42 6.79
C LEU A 228 13.78 6.39 7.85
N SER A 229 13.18 5.21 8.01
CA SER A 229 12.31 4.88 9.13
C SER A 229 13.04 4.96 10.47
N LYS A 230 12.32 5.33 11.53
CA LYS A 230 12.83 5.19 12.90
C LYS A 230 13.04 3.73 13.33
N ASP A 231 12.39 2.78 12.67
CA ASP A 231 12.71 1.36 12.80
C ASP A 231 13.67 0.93 11.67
N VAL A 232 14.96 0.98 11.96
CA VAL A 232 16.04 0.62 11.01
C VAL A 232 15.96 -0.82 10.50
N VAL A 233 15.33 -1.73 11.27
CA VAL A 233 15.21 -3.14 10.86
C VAL A 233 14.10 -3.29 9.82
N LYS A 234 13.06 -2.48 9.94
CA LYS A 234 11.92 -2.49 9.03
C LYS A 234 12.05 -1.46 7.91
N ASP A 235 13.13 -0.68 7.86
CA ASP A 235 13.29 0.39 6.87
C ASP A 235 13.13 -0.13 5.43
N GLN A 236 12.32 0.57 4.65
CA GLN A 236 11.95 0.21 3.28
C GLN A 236 12.37 1.27 2.27
N THR A 237 13.19 2.26 2.65
CA THR A 237 13.64 3.32 1.72
C THR A 237 14.37 2.76 0.50
N TYR A 238 15.09 1.64 0.64
CA TYR A 238 15.75 0.95 -0.46
C TYR A 238 14.76 0.61 -1.60
N PHE A 239 13.58 0.08 -1.26
CA PHE A 239 12.54 -0.29 -2.22
C PHE A 239 11.82 0.92 -2.82
N LEU A 240 12.03 2.11 -2.25
CA LEU A 240 11.44 3.39 -2.66
C LEU A 240 12.49 4.31 -3.33
N SER A 241 13.70 3.82 -3.54
CA SER A 241 14.85 4.59 -4.03
C SER A 241 14.68 5.20 -5.42
N HIS A 242 13.75 4.67 -6.22
CA HIS A 242 13.51 5.11 -7.60
C HIS A 242 12.32 6.08 -7.73
N LEU A 243 11.75 6.55 -6.61
CA LEU A 243 10.67 7.52 -6.65
C LEU A 243 11.16 8.89 -7.12
N SER A 244 10.43 9.44 -8.08
CA SER A 244 10.62 10.79 -8.58
C SER A 244 10.07 11.85 -7.62
N GLN A 245 10.47 13.11 -7.80
CA GLN A 245 9.96 14.22 -7.00
C GLN A 245 8.46 14.47 -7.19
N SER A 246 7.91 14.23 -8.39
CA SER A 246 6.47 14.34 -8.63
C SER A 246 5.69 13.29 -7.84
N GLN A 247 6.24 12.09 -7.69
CA GLN A 247 5.69 11.05 -6.85
C GLN A 247 5.82 11.45 -5.37
N LEU A 248 7.05 11.66 -4.88
CA LEU A 248 7.31 11.96 -3.46
C LEU A 248 6.46 13.11 -2.89
N LYS A 249 6.24 14.18 -3.67
CA LYS A 249 5.40 15.33 -3.25
C LYS A 249 3.96 14.97 -2.93
N ARG A 250 3.46 13.83 -3.42
CA ARG A 250 2.08 13.36 -3.26
C ARG A 250 1.97 12.16 -2.32
N LEU A 251 3.05 11.77 -1.63
CA LEU A 251 3.06 10.56 -0.80
C LEU A 251 3.18 10.87 0.69
N ILE A 252 2.55 10.03 1.52
CA ILE A 252 2.72 10.00 2.98
C ILE A 252 2.89 8.57 3.49
N PHE A 253 3.78 8.36 4.45
CA PHE A 253 4.08 7.05 5.03
C PHE A 253 3.95 7.09 6.57
N PRO A 254 2.78 6.69 7.11
CA PRO A 254 2.48 6.84 8.54
C PRO A 254 3.42 6.06 9.47
N LEU A 255 3.99 4.94 8.99
CA LEU A 255 4.79 4.05 9.82
C LEU A 255 6.24 4.51 10.02
N GLY A 256 6.74 5.45 9.20
CA GLY A 256 8.14 5.89 9.26
C GLY A 256 8.57 6.52 10.58
N CYS A 257 7.63 7.10 11.34
CA CYS A 257 7.91 7.72 12.63
C CYS A 257 7.75 6.77 13.82
N ILE A 258 7.33 5.52 13.60
CA ILE A 258 7.10 4.57 14.67
C ILE A 258 8.44 3.93 15.04
N PRO A 259 8.90 4.07 16.29
CA PRO A 259 10.12 3.41 16.72
C PRO A 259 9.89 1.90 16.81
N LYS A 260 10.99 1.14 16.68
CA LYS A 260 10.98 -0.30 16.91
C LYS A 260 10.33 -0.62 18.26
N VAL A 261 9.28 -1.44 18.24
CA VAL A 261 8.69 -1.97 19.48
C VAL A 261 9.72 -2.91 20.09
N ARG A 262 10.33 -2.49 21.20
CA ARG A 262 11.24 -3.34 21.98
C ARG A 262 10.41 -4.51 22.50
N LYS A 263 10.61 -5.72 21.95
CA LYS A 263 10.09 -6.94 22.56
C LYS A 263 10.62 -6.97 24.00
N ARG A 264 9.74 -6.82 25.00
CA ARG A 264 10.09 -7.14 26.37
C ARG A 264 10.23 -8.66 26.40
N TYR A 265 11.44 -9.17 26.27
CA TYR A 265 11.70 -10.50 26.78
C TYR A 265 11.54 -10.36 28.30
N ALA A 266 10.44 -10.89 28.82
CA ALA A 266 10.30 -11.11 30.25
C ALA A 266 11.37 -12.15 30.61
N ASN A 267 12.36 -11.73 31.37
CA ASN A 267 13.23 -12.64 32.12
C ASN A 267 12.51 -13.05 33.40
#